data_AF-A0A925DKX2-F1
#
_entry.id   AF-A0A925DKX2-F1
#
_cell.length_a   1.000
_cell.length_b   1.000
_cell.length_c   1.000
_cell.angle_alpha   90.00
_cell.angle_beta   90.00
_cell.angle_gamma   90.00
#
_symmetry.space_group_name_H-M   'P 1'
#
loop_
_entity.id
_entity.type
_entity.pdbx_description
1 polymer ?
#
loop_
_entity_poly.entity_id
_entity_poly.type
_entity_poly.pdbx_seq_one_letter_code
_entity_poly.pdbx_strand_id
1 'polypeptide(L)'
;MEIKEKRTSHFISFNTILLVLICLVSICVNSCAVIYPKKHKKPVIYLYPQQQQEVSVKIDLKGSFTFTEPLYENGWNVIAEPDGKIFNPSDGKNYPYLFWEADIVADYKLDEGFVVEGNKTKTFLDSILPVLGLNENEKAEFISFWNPIMEKNKFNKIRFAGEDYTSNAKLNIVPKPDVITRVFMVFKKCESFEIIPRQKISEPKKREGFTVIEWGGVNLDENTEEDL
;
A
#
# COMPACT_ATOMS: atom_id res chain seq x y z
N MET A 1 12.38 -59.91 -58.79
CA MET A 1 11.07 -59.72 -58.14
C MET A 1 11.28 -58.69 -57.04
N GLU A 2 10.84 -57.46 -57.29
CA GLU A 2 11.22 -56.25 -56.55
C GLU A 2 10.28 -56.03 -55.37
N ILE A 3 10.82 -55.86 -54.16
CA ILE A 3 10.04 -55.61 -52.94
C ILE A 3 9.83 -54.10 -52.80
N LYS A 4 8.60 -53.62 -53.01
CA LYS A 4 8.22 -52.22 -52.75
C LYS A 4 7.90 -52.04 -51.27
N GLU A 5 8.75 -51.33 -50.55
CA GLU A 5 8.47 -50.78 -49.22
C GLU A 5 7.28 -49.80 -49.28
N LYS A 6 6.26 -50.03 -48.45
CA LYS A 6 5.09 -49.16 -48.31
C LYS A 6 5.37 -48.13 -47.23
N ARG A 7 5.96 -46.99 -47.61
CA ARG A 7 6.18 -45.84 -46.71
C ARG A 7 4.84 -45.13 -46.46
N THR A 8 4.25 -45.33 -45.28
CA THR A 8 3.06 -44.58 -44.82
C THR A 8 3.48 -43.17 -44.41
N SER A 9 3.30 -42.20 -45.31
CA SER A 9 3.50 -40.78 -45.00
C SER A 9 2.34 -40.27 -44.15
N HIS A 10 2.56 -40.04 -42.86
CA HIS A 10 1.64 -39.25 -42.02
C HIS A 10 1.70 -37.78 -42.46
N PHE A 11 0.80 -37.39 -43.36
CA PHE A 11 0.57 -35.99 -43.70
C PHE A 11 -0.21 -35.33 -42.55
N ILE A 12 0.49 -34.65 -41.67
CA ILE A 12 -0.13 -33.66 -40.78
C ILE A 12 -0.51 -32.49 -41.67
N SER A 13 -1.80 -32.17 -41.78
CA SER A 13 -2.26 -31.12 -42.68
C SER A 13 -1.81 -29.75 -42.16
N PHE A 14 -1.54 -28.81 -43.07
CA PHE A 14 -1.17 -27.44 -42.70
C PHE A 14 -2.21 -26.80 -41.74
N ASN A 15 -3.48 -27.15 -41.89
CA ASN A 15 -4.55 -26.74 -40.98
C ASN A 15 -4.41 -27.31 -39.56
N THR A 16 -3.87 -28.52 -39.38
CA THR A 16 -3.64 -29.08 -38.03
C THR A 16 -2.46 -28.39 -37.34
N ILE A 17 -1.40 -28.06 -38.08
CA ILE A 17 -0.25 -27.30 -37.56
C ILE A 17 -0.69 -25.86 -37.22
N LEU A 18 -1.50 -25.24 -38.07
CA LEU A 18 -2.03 -23.88 -37.86
C LEU A 18 -2.99 -23.82 -36.66
N LEU A 19 -3.87 -24.80 -36.49
CA LEU A 19 -4.77 -24.90 -35.33
C LEU A 19 -4.00 -25.09 -34.01
N VAL A 20 -2.95 -25.92 -34.00
CA VAL A 20 -2.10 -26.12 -32.81
C VAL A 20 -1.32 -24.84 -32.46
N LEU A 21 -0.79 -24.11 -33.46
CA LEU A 21 -0.13 -22.83 -33.25
C LEU A 21 -1.09 -21.75 -32.73
N ILE A 22 -2.32 -21.67 -33.27
CA ILE A 22 -3.35 -20.74 -32.78
C ILE A 22 -3.73 -21.10 -31.33
N CYS A 23 -3.97 -22.38 -31.02
CA CYS A 23 -4.24 -22.83 -29.65
C CYS A 23 -3.09 -22.52 -28.69
N LEU A 24 -1.83 -22.76 -29.09
CA LEU A 24 -0.66 -22.45 -28.27
C LEU A 24 -0.57 -20.94 -28.00
N VAL A 25 -0.74 -20.09 -29.01
CA VAL A 25 -0.76 -18.63 -28.82
C VAL A 25 -1.92 -18.20 -27.91
N SER A 26 -3.12 -18.75 -28.08
CA SER A 26 -4.28 -18.48 -27.19
C SER A 26 -4.07 -18.93 -25.74
N ILE A 27 -3.32 -20.01 -25.51
CA ILE A 27 -2.93 -20.46 -24.16
C ILE A 27 -1.86 -19.52 -23.57
N CYS A 28 -0.97 -18.94 -24.39
CA CYS A 28 0.08 -18.01 -23.94
C CYS A 28 -0.46 -16.67 -23.45
N VAL A 29 -1.58 -16.17 -24.00
CA VAL A 29 -2.13 -14.85 -23.64
C VAL A 29 -2.95 -14.85 -22.34
N ASN A 30 -3.33 -16.01 -21.81
CA ASN A 30 -4.25 -16.12 -20.67
C ASN A 30 -3.59 -16.33 -19.30
N SER A 31 -2.33 -15.95 -19.10
CA SER A 31 -1.68 -16.14 -17.78
C SER A 31 -0.76 -15.01 -17.32
N CYS A 32 -0.78 -13.84 -17.95
CA CYS A 32 -0.26 -12.63 -17.31
C CYS A 32 -1.43 -11.93 -16.62
N ALA A 33 -1.62 -12.17 -15.32
CA ALA A 33 -2.54 -11.34 -14.54
C ALA A 33 -2.03 -9.89 -14.63
N VAL A 34 -2.77 -9.03 -15.33
CA VAL A 34 -2.47 -7.59 -15.40
C VAL A 34 -2.69 -7.04 -14.00
N ILE A 35 -1.61 -6.63 -13.33
CA ILE A 35 -1.69 -5.97 -12.03
C ILE A 35 -1.94 -4.48 -12.29
N TYR A 36 -3.15 -4.03 -12.00
CA TYR A 36 -3.51 -2.63 -12.09
C TYR A 36 -2.98 -1.84 -10.89
N PRO A 37 -2.64 -0.55 -11.07
CA PRO A 37 -2.26 0.30 -9.95
C PRO A 37 -3.37 0.40 -8.91
N LYS A 38 -2.97 0.52 -7.65
CA LYS A 38 -3.85 0.71 -6.50
C LYS A 38 -3.63 2.10 -5.91
N LYS A 39 -4.75 2.78 -5.58
CA LYS A 39 -4.75 4.09 -4.94
C LYS A 39 -4.30 3.97 -3.48
N HIS A 40 -3.08 4.42 -3.19
CA HIS A 40 -2.56 4.55 -1.84
C HIS A 40 -3.03 5.90 -1.29
N LYS A 41 -3.87 5.86 -0.26
CA LYS A 41 -4.55 7.03 0.28
C LYS A 41 -4.08 7.37 1.68
N LYS A 42 -3.97 8.68 1.91
CA LYS A 42 -3.58 9.25 3.20
C LYS A 42 -2.30 8.69 3.85
N PRO A 43 -1.20 8.35 3.13
CA PRO A 43 0.11 8.51 3.73
C PRO A 43 0.32 9.92 4.29
N VAL A 44 0.26 10.05 5.61
CA VAL A 44 0.65 11.27 6.32
C VAL A 44 1.88 11.00 7.17
N ILE A 45 2.84 11.93 7.17
CA ILE A 45 4.13 11.81 7.82
C ILE A 45 4.26 12.91 8.87
N TYR A 46 4.32 12.49 10.14
CA TYR A 46 4.60 13.37 11.27
C TYR A 46 6.10 13.34 11.59
N LEU A 47 6.63 14.51 11.95
CA LEU A 47 8.04 14.71 12.29
C LEU A 47 8.12 15.20 13.74
N TYR A 48 8.72 14.41 14.64
CA TYR A 48 8.87 14.74 16.06
C TYR A 48 10.35 14.80 16.45
N PRO A 49 11.08 15.88 16.09
CA PRO A 49 12.46 16.06 16.52
C PRO A 49 12.53 16.44 18.02
N GLN A 50 13.70 16.30 18.65
CA GLN A 50 13.87 16.70 20.07
C GLN A 50 13.96 18.22 20.25
N GLN A 51 14.35 18.94 19.20
CA GLN A 51 14.43 20.39 19.13
C GLN A 51 14.03 20.81 17.72
N GLN A 52 13.68 22.09 17.56
CA GLN A 52 13.41 22.62 16.23
C GLN A 52 14.60 22.37 15.30
N GLN A 53 14.36 21.79 14.13
CA GLN A 53 15.42 21.49 13.18
C GLN A 53 14.91 21.46 11.74
N GLU A 54 15.82 21.67 10.79
CA GLU A 54 15.57 21.42 9.38
C GLU A 54 15.52 19.91 9.10
N VAL A 55 14.55 19.48 8.29
CA VAL A 55 14.36 18.10 7.87
C VAL A 55 14.11 18.06 6.37
N SER A 56 14.92 17.26 5.66
CA SER A 56 14.69 16.88 4.28
C SER A 56 14.00 15.51 4.24
N VAL A 57 12.86 15.43 3.56
CA VAL A 57 12.08 14.20 3.38
C VAL A 57 11.92 13.93 1.90
N LYS A 58 12.40 12.77 1.45
CA LYS A 58 12.27 12.30 0.06
C LYS A 58 11.64 10.91 0.02
N ILE A 59 10.74 10.72 -0.92
CA ILE A 59 10.09 9.44 -1.20
C ILE A 59 10.61 8.95 -2.56
N ASP A 60 11.27 7.80 -2.56
CA ASP A 60 11.55 7.03 -3.77
C ASP A 60 10.34 6.11 -4.02
N LEU A 61 9.45 6.59 -4.89
CA LEU A 61 8.15 6.01 -5.18
C LEU A 61 8.20 5.20 -6.49
N LYS A 62 7.78 3.94 -6.43
CA LYS A 62 7.55 3.07 -7.59
C LYS A 62 6.11 3.21 -8.09
N GLY A 63 5.78 4.41 -8.53
CA GLY A 63 4.44 4.82 -8.90
C GLY A 63 4.41 6.30 -9.22
N SER A 64 3.22 6.89 -9.20
CA SER A 64 3.04 8.32 -9.45
C SER A 64 2.21 8.95 -8.35
N PHE A 65 2.69 10.09 -7.82
CA PHE A 65 1.89 10.89 -6.92
C PHE A 65 0.61 11.38 -7.61
N THR A 66 -0.50 11.27 -6.91
CA THR A 66 -1.80 11.82 -7.33
C THR A 66 -2.16 13.07 -6.52
N PHE A 67 -1.64 13.18 -5.30
CA PHE A 67 -1.79 14.35 -4.44
C PHE A 67 -0.60 14.48 -3.50
N THR A 68 -0.16 15.71 -3.24
CA THR A 68 0.89 16.01 -2.24
C THR A 68 0.60 17.34 -1.57
N GLU A 69 0.77 17.42 -0.25
CA GLU A 69 0.68 18.66 0.52
C GLU A 69 1.71 18.66 1.68
N PRO A 70 2.63 19.64 1.76
CA PRO A 70 2.90 20.71 0.79
C PRO A 70 3.21 20.17 -0.62
N LEU A 71 3.25 21.05 -1.62
CA LEU A 71 3.61 20.65 -2.99
C LEU A 71 4.94 19.87 -2.98
N TYR A 72 4.93 18.64 -3.48
CA TYR A 72 6.13 17.82 -3.58
C TYR A 72 6.84 18.10 -4.90
N GLU A 73 8.03 18.68 -4.82
CA GLU A 73 8.90 18.85 -5.98
C GLU A 73 9.92 17.69 -6.04
N ASN A 74 11.11 17.90 -5.50
CA ASN A 74 12.17 16.87 -5.39
C ASN A 74 12.38 16.40 -3.94
N GLY A 75 11.30 16.44 -3.14
CA GLY A 75 11.31 16.27 -1.69
C GLY A 75 10.80 17.51 -0.97
N TRP A 76 10.46 17.32 0.30
CA TRP A 76 10.13 18.41 1.22
C TRP A 76 11.37 18.79 2.03
N ASN A 77 11.70 20.08 2.08
CA ASN A 77 12.70 20.62 3.01
C ASN A 77 11.96 21.57 3.95
N VAL A 78 11.77 21.14 5.20
CA VAL A 78 10.89 21.80 6.15
C VAL A 78 11.59 22.03 7.49
N ILE A 79 11.02 22.88 8.32
CA ILE A 79 11.45 23.05 9.71
C ILE A 79 10.41 22.36 10.59
N ALA A 80 10.82 21.32 11.32
CA ALA A 80 9.95 20.58 12.21
C ALA A 80 10.17 21.01 13.66
N GLU A 81 9.09 21.15 14.42
CA GLU A 81 9.07 21.46 15.85
C GLU A 81 8.77 20.19 16.68
N PRO A 82 9.21 20.11 17.96
CA PRO A 82 9.01 18.92 18.79
C PRO A 82 7.55 18.51 19.02
N ASP A 83 6.61 19.44 18.87
CA ASP A 83 5.16 19.19 19.00
C ASP A 83 4.54 18.59 17.73
N GLY A 84 5.32 18.42 16.66
CA GLY A 84 4.88 17.88 15.37
C GLY A 84 4.52 18.93 14.34
N LYS A 85 4.53 20.22 14.69
CA LYS A 85 4.26 21.29 13.73
C LYS A 85 5.39 21.40 12.71
N ILE A 86 5.01 21.56 11.45
CA ILE A 86 5.94 21.64 10.33
C ILE A 86 5.77 22.99 9.64
N PHE A 87 6.82 23.80 9.59
CA PHE A 87 6.86 25.00 8.75
C PHE A 87 7.52 24.66 7.42
N ASN A 88 6.86 25.01 6.31
CA ASN A 88 7.41 24.86 4.96
C ASN A 88 7.90 26.22 4.43
N PRO A 89 9.22 26.44 4.32
CA PRO A 89 9.75 27.71 3.81
C PRO A 89 9.38 28.03 2.37
N SER A 90 9.07 27.03 1.53
CA SER A 90 8.80 27.27 0.10
C SER A 90 7.47 27.98 -0.16
N ASP A 91 6.48 27.79 0.71
CA ASP A 91 5.18 28.47 0.64
C ASP A 91 4.86 29.35 1.86
N GLY A 92 5.72 29.33 2.89
CA GLY A 92 5.58 30.12 4.11
C GLY A 92 4.43 29.67 5.02
N LYS A 93 3.95 28.43 4.90
CA LYS A 93 2.81 27.92 5.68
C LYS A 93 3.23 26.88 6.72
N ASN A 94 2.33 26.67 7.69
CA ASN A 94 2.44 25.62 8.69
C ASN A 94 1.53 24.46 8.34
N TYR A 95 2.01 23.26 8.60
CA TYR A 95 1.36 21.99 8.32
C TYR A 95 1.41 21.09 9.57
N PRO A 96 0.36 20.32 9.82
CA PRO A 96 0.36 19.33 10.91
C PRO A 96 1.15 18.05 10.56
N TYR A 97 1.38 17.81 9.27
CA TYR A 97 2.08 16.65 8.70
C TYR A 97 2.41 16.91 7.23
N LEU A 98 3.27 16.09 6.65
CA LEU A 98 3.44 15.99 5.19
C LEU A 98 2.47 14.93 4.67
N PHE A 99 1.76 15.19 3.58
CA PHE A 99 0.71 14.33 3.06
C PHE A 99 0.99 13.99 1.60
N TRP A 100 0.82 12.72 1.23
CA TRP A 100 0.83 12.29 -0.15
C TRP A 100 -0.20 11.19 -0.42
N GLU A 101 -0.59 11.06 -1.69
CA GLU A 101 -1.34 9.95 -2.27
C GLU A 101 -0.66 9.54 -3.58
N ALA A 102 -0.80 8.27 -3.95
CA ALA A 102 -0.20 7.78 -5.17
C ALA A 102 -0.94 6.58 -5.78
N ASP A 103 -0.73 6.41 -7.07
CA ASP A 103 -1.01 5.17 -7.77
C ASP A 103 0.27 4.31 -7.79
N ILE A 104 0.19 3.13 -7.18
CA ILE A 104 1.31 2.19 -7.08
C ILE A 104 0.85 0.81 -7.53
N VAL A 105 1.63 0.18 -8.41
CA VAL A 105 1.42 -1.22 -8.80
C VAL A 105 2.02 -2.12 -7.71
N ALA A 106 1.17 -2.63 -6.82
CA ALA A 106 1.58 -3.52 -5.72
C ALA A 106 0.62 -4.71 -5.59
N ASP A 107 1.17 -5.92 -5.46
CA ASP A 107 0.41 -7.14 -5.23
C ASP A 107 0.28 -7.40 -3.71
N TYR A 108 -0.72 -6.76 -3.09
CA TYR A 108 -0.99 -6.96 -1.68
C TYR A 108 -1.75 -8.26 -1.44
N LYS A 109 -1.10 -9.20 -0.75
CA LYS A 109 -1.74 -10.44 -0.30
C LYS A 109 -2.51 -10.22 1.00
N LEU A 110 -3.63 -10.93 1.13
CA LEU A 110 -4.47 -11.01 2.33
C LEU A 110 -4.64 -12.50 2.73
N ASP A 111 -3.52 -13.21 2.79
CA ASP A 111 -3.42 -14.61 3.26
C ASP A 111 -3.41 -14.72 4.79
N GLU A 112 -2.92 -13.69 5.48
CA GLU A 112 -3.07 -13.49 6.93
C GLU A 112 -3.68 -12.12 7.26
N GLY A 113 -4.18 -11.97 8.49
CA GLY A 113 -4.71 -10.69 8.97
C GLY A 113 -5.83 -10.82 9.99
N PHE A 114 -6.84 -9.97 9.81
CA PHE A 114 -8.01 -9.86 10.68
C PHE A 114 -9.26 -9.78 9.81
N VAL A 115 -10.33 -10.45 10.23
CA VAL A 115 -11.65 -10.29 9.62
C VAL A 115 -12.58 -9.67 10.66
N VAL A 116 -13.11 -8.49 10.36
CA VAL A 116 -13.81 -7.63 11.32
C VAL A 116 -15.16 -7.21 10.72
N GLU A 117 -16.24 -7.35 11.47
CA GLU A 117 -17.55 -6.79 11.06
C GLU A 117 -17.44 -5.28 10.85
N GLY A 118 -18.12 -4.73 9.83
CA GLY A 118 -18.06 -3.29 9.53
C GLY A 118 -18.35 -2.42 10.75
N ASN A 119 -19.44 -2.70 11.45
CA ASN A 119 -19.86 -1.97 12.66
C ASN A 119 -18.90 -2.11 13.87
N LYS A 120 -17.95 -3.05 13.84
CA LYS A 120 -16.91 -3.24 14.86
C LYS A 120 -15.55 -2.70 14.43
N THR A 121 -15.45 -2.13 13.23
CA THR A 121 -14.18 -1.64 12.68
C THR A 121 -13.54 -0.58 13.56
N LYS A 122 -14.30 0.43 14.01
CA LYS A 122 -13.80 1.46 14.93
C LYS A 122 -13.17 0.84 16.18
N THR A 123 -13.89 -0.06 16.85
CA THR A 123 -13.42 -0.74 18.08
C THR A 123 -12.14 -1.55 17.81
N PHE A 124 -12.08 -2.24 16.68
CA PHE A 124 -10.88 -2.96 16.27
C PHE A 124 -9.69 -2.01 16.07
N LEU A 125 -9.88 -0.94 15.28
CA LEU A 125 -8.84 0.06 15.01
C LEU A 125 -8.36 0.75 16.30
N ASP A 126 -9.29 1.12 17.19
CA ASP A 126 -8.99 1.69 18.51
C ASP A 126 -8.07 0.79 19.33
N SER A 127 -8.21 -0.54 19.21
CA SER A 127 -7.41 -1.52 19.96
C SER A 127 -6.04 -1.80 19.34
N ILE A 128 -5.94 -1.82 18.01
CA ILE A 128 -4.73 -2.30 17.32
C ILE A 128 -3.74 -1.20 16.97
N LEU A 129 -4.21 0.02 16.68
CA LEU A 129 -3.35 1.13 16.28
C LEU A 129 -2.34 1.56 17.37
N PRO A 130 -2.68 1.55 18.68
CA PRO A 130 -1.70 1.77 19.74
C PRO A 130 -0.62 0.69 19.80
N VAL A 131 -1.00 -0.57 19.52
CA VAL A 131 -0.06 -1.71 19.47
C VAL A 131 0.88 -1.58 18.26
N LEU A 132 0.40 -0.97 17.17
CA LEU A 132 1.21 -0.60 16.01
C LEU A 132 2.06 0.67 16.24
N GLY A 133 1.90 1.30 17.39
CA GLY A 133 2.73 2.42 17.84
C GLY A 133 2.18 3.79 17.50
N LEU A 134 0.91 3.94 17.13
CA LEU A 134 0.25 5.25 16.99
C LEU A 134 -0.18 5.83 18.34
N ASN A 135 -0.09 7.15 18.49
CA ASN A 135 -0.63 7.86 19.65
C ASN A 135 -2.12 8.19 19.47
N GLU A 136 -2.75 8.83 20.47
CA GLU A 136 -4.18 9.14 20.45
C GLU A 136 -4.61 10.05 19.28
N ASN A 137 -3.80 11.07 18.94
CA ASN A 137 -4.14 12.01 17.87
C ASN A 137 -4.02 11.35 16.50
N GLU A 138 -2.89 10.67 16.23
CA GLU A 138 -2.65 9.96 14.97
C GLU A 138 -3.69 8.85 14.76
N LYS A 139 -4.04 8.11 15.82
CA LYS A 139 -5.10 7.10 15.82
C LYS A 139 -6.45 7.72 15.49
N ALA A 140 -6.80 8.84 16.11
CA ALA A 140 -8.07 9.51 15.87
C ALA A 140 -8.19 9.97 14.40
N GLU A 141 -7.12 10.53 13.83
CA GLU A 141 -7.08 10.93 12.42
C GLU A 141 -7.16 9.72 11.47
N PHE A 142 -6.43 8.64 11.75
CA PHE A 142 -6.50 7.40 11.00
C PHE A 142 -7.93 6.84 10.96
N ILE A 143 -8.57 6.74 12.13
CA ILE A 143 -9.94 6.21 12.27
C ILE A 143 -10.94 7.14 11.57
N SER A 144 -10.79 8.45 11.73
CA SER A 144 -11.66 9.45 11.10
C SER A 144 -11.69 9.30 9.58
N PHE A 145 -10.55 8.98 8.97
CA PHE A 145 -10.46 8.77 7.52
C PHE A 145 -11.01 7.40 7.08
N TRP A 146 -10.54 6.31 7.70
CA TRP A 146 -10.83 4.96 7.20
C TRP A 146 -12.15 4.37 7.67
N ASN A 147 -12.56 4.63 8.92
CA ASN A 147 -13.76 4.01 9.49
C ASN A 147 -15.04 4.31 8.70
N PRO A 148 -15.33 5.55 8.25
CA PRO A 148 -16.55 5.85 7.47
C PRO A 148 -16.67 5.08 6.14
N ILE A 149 -15.55 4.55 5.64
CA ILE A 149 -15.51 3.69 4.44
C ILE A 149 -15.80 2.24 4.86
N MET A 150 -15.07 1.76 5.87
CA MET A 150 -15.07 0.36 6.28
C MET A 150 -16.33 -0.05 7.07
N GLU A 151 -16.96 0.86 7.80
CA GLU A 151 -18.13 0.56 8.63
C GLU A 151 -19.38 0.21 7.82
N LYS A 152 -19.38 0.59 6.53
CA LYS A 152 -20.45 0.28 5.57
C LYS A 152 -20.39 -1.16 5.05
N ASN A 153 -19.24 -1.83 5.20
CA ASN A 153 -19.06 -3.19 4.72
C ASN A 153 -19.67 -4.21 5.70
N LYS A 154 -20.08 -5.39 5.23
CA LYS A 154 -20.48 -6.48 6.14
C LYS A 154 -19.28 -6.94 6.97
N PHE A 155 -18.18 -7.26 6.30
CA PHE A 155 -16.90 -7.57 6.91
C PHE A 155 -15.77 -6.88 6.15
N ASN A 156 -14.68 -6.59 6.86
CA ASN A 156 -13.42 -6.11 6.34
C ASN A 156 -12.35 -7.15 6.62
N LYS A 157 -11.66 -7.59 5.57
CA LYS A 157 -10.42 -8.35 5.68
C LYS A 157 -9.25 -7.37 5.68
N ILE A 158 -8.47 -7.34 6.75
CA ILE A 158 -7.50 -6.30 7.06
C ILE A 158 -6.14 -6.93 7.33
N ARG A 159 -5.07 -6.36 6.78
CA ARG A 159 -3.66 -6.64 7.13
C ARG A 159 -2.89 -5.32 7.19
N PHE A 160 -1.85 -5.25 7.99
CA PHE A 160 -0.90 -4.14 7.96
C PHE A 160 0.32 -4.51 7.11
N ALA A 161 0.59 -3.74 6.05
CA ALA A 161 1.69 -3.99 5.12
C ALA A 161 3.06 -3.70 5.75
N GLY A 162 4.08 -4.37 5.22
CA GLY A 162 5.48 -4.25 5.64
C GLY A 162 6.37 -3.92 4.45
N GLU A 163 7.26 -4.85 4.08
CA GLU A 163 8.19 -4.67 2.95
C GLU A 163 7.48 -4.50 1.60
N ASP A 164 6.32 -5.12 1.42
CA ASP A 164 5.47 -4.99 0.24
C ASP A 164 4.91 -3.57 0.03
N TYR A 165 4.82 -2.76 1.09
CA TYR A 165 4.58 -1.33 0.99
C TYR A 165 5.89 -0.53 0.94
N THR A 166 6.77 -0.73 1.93
CA THR A 166 7.95 0.13 2.13
C THR A 166 9.00 0.03 1.03
N SER A 167 9.04 -1.06 0.26
CA SER A 167 9.92 -1.20 -0.91
C SER A 167 9.42 -0.47 -2.16
N ASN A 168 8.13 -0.09 -2.19
CA ASN A 168 7.48 0.68 -3.24
C ASN A 168 7.39 2.17 -2.93
N ALA A 169 7.47 2.56 -1.65
CA ALA A 169 7.53 3.95 -1.22
C ALA A 169 8.65 4.11 -0.19
N LYS A 170 9.91 4.15 -0.64
CA LYS A 170 11.06 4.23 0.26
C LYS A 170 11.22 5.64 0.80
N LEU A 171 11.34 5.76 2.12
CA LEU A 171 11.43 7.03 2.82
C LEU A 171 12.89 7.34 3.17
N ASN A 172 13.42 8.43 2.62
CA ASN A 172 14.77 8.93 2.87
C ASN A 172 14.67 10.26 3.63
N ILE A 173 15.16 10.29 4.87
CA ILE A 173 15.04 11.47 5.75
C ILE A 173 16.42 11.89 6.27
N VAL A 174 16.68 13.20 6.22
CA VAL A 174 17.90 13.83 6.74
C VAL A 174 17.49 15.00 7.64
N PRO A 175 17.99 15.09 8.90
CA PRO A 175 18.86 14.12 9.57
C PRO A 175 18.16 12.77 9.75
N LYS A 176 18.94 11.70 9.91
CA LYS A 176 18.40 10.35 10.05
C LYS A 176 17.55 10.27 11.33
N PRO A 177 16.26 9.85 11.26
CA PRO A 177 15.47 9.61 12.45
C PRO A 177 16.02 8.45 13.27
N ASP A 178 15.92 8.57 14.59
CA ASP A 178 16.23 7.50 15.53
C ASP A 178 15.18 6.39 15.44
N VAL A 179 13.91 6.78 15.26
CA VAL A 179 12.77 5.88 15.18
C VAL A 179 11.91 6.23 13.97
N ILE A 180 11.58 5.21 13.18
CA ILE A 180 10.58 5.30 12.11
C ILE A 180 9.56 4.19 12.34
N THR A 181 8.29 4.57 12.43
CA THR A 181 7.13 3.68 12.48
C THR A 181 6.24 3.97 11.27
N ARG A 182 5.93 2.95 10.46
CA ARG A 182 5.08 3.09 9.27
C ARG A 182 3.92 2.10 9.37
N VAL A 183 2.71 2.63 9.53
CA VAL A 183 1.48 1.85 9.67
C VAL A 183 0.65 1.97 8.39
N PHE A 184 0.78 1.01 7.49
CA PHE A 184 0.06 1.02 6.23
C PHE A 184 -0.99 -0.08 6.20
N MET A 185 -2.28 0.28 6.21
CA MET A 185 -3.37 -0.68 6.24
C MET A 185 -3.79 -1.10 4.83
N VAL A 186 -3.84 -2.40 4.60
CA VAL A 186 -4.43 -3.00 3.41
C VAL A 186 -5.75 -3.62 3.83
N PHE A 187 -6.84 -3.27 3.16
CA PHE A 187 -8.11 -3.96 3.40
C PHE A 187 -8.90 -4.23 2.13
N LYS A 188 -9.83 -5.18 2.26
CA LYS A 188 -10.82 -5.55 1.25
C LYS A 188 -12.14 -5.89 1.94
N LYS A 189 -13.28 -5.56 1.33
CA LYS A 189 -14.61 -5.98 1.80
C LYS A 189 -14.81 -7.47 1.56
N CYS A 190 -15.53 -8.12 2.48
CA CYS A 190 -15.98 -9.51 2.38
C CYS A 190 -17.45 -9.62 2.76
N GLU A 191 -18.18 -10.53 2.10
CA GLU A 191 -19.62 -10.74 2.35
C GLU A 191 -19.91 -11.67 3.53
N SER A 192 -18.90 -12.46 3.94
CA SER A 192 -18.99 -13.42 5.03
C SER A 192 -17.73 -13.36 5.89
N PHE A 193 -17.85 -13.80 7.15
CA PHE A 193 -16.71 -14.02 8.01
C PHE A 193 -15.81 -15.14 7.46
N GLU A 194 -14.50 -14.90 7.42
CA GLU A 194 -13.48 -15.86 7.00
C GLU A 194 -12.52 -16.11 8.16
N ILE A 195 -12.14 -17.37 8.36
CA ILE A 195 -11.06 -17.72 9.29
C ILE A 195 -9.76 -17.70 8.50
N ILE A 196 -8.86 -16.79 8.87
CA ILE A 196 -7.52 -16.68 8.30
C ILE A 196 -6.47 -16.73 9.41
N PRO A 197 -5.22 -17.14 9.11
CA PRO A 197 -4.10 -16.95 10.02
C PRO A 197 -4.04 -15.51 10.53
N ARG A 198 -3.90 -15.35 11.85
CA ARG A 198 -3.78 -14.03 12.45
C ARG A 198 -2.40 -13.46 12.15
N GLN A 199 -2.35 -12.27 11.55
CA GLN A 199 -1.09 -11.55 11.38
C GLN A 199 -0.44 -11.31 12.75
N LYS A 200 0.87 -11.59 12.84
CA LYS A 200 1.66 -11.28 14.02
C LYS A 200 2.04 -9.81 14.03
N ILE A 201 1.64 -9.10 15.07
CA ILE A 201 2.03 -7.71 15.29
C ILE A 201 3.20 -7.71 16.29
N SER A 202 4.29 -7.05 15.90
CA SER A 202 5.43 -6.85 16.79
C SER A 202 5.17 -5.68 17.73
N GLU A 203 5.81 -5.70 18.89
CA GLU A 203 5.75 -4.57 19.81
C GLU A 203 6.24 -3.29 19.14
N PRO A 204 5.62 -2.13 19.42
CA PRO A 204 6.01 -0.89 18.80
C PRO A 204 7.37 -0.45 19.35
N LYS A 205 8.18 0.15 18.48
CA LYS A 205 9.43 0.79 18.92
C LYS A 205 9.10 1.91 19.90
N LYS A 206 9.87 2.02 20.98
CA LYS A 206 9.78 3.15 21.91
C LYS A 206 10.16 4.44 21.15
N ARG A 207 9.35 5.49 21.30
CA ARG A 207 9.60 6.80 20.67
C ARG A 207 10.66 7.56 21.46
N GLU A 208 11.92 7.33 21.13
CA GLU A 208 13.08 8.02 21.70
C GLU A 208 13.87 8.72 20.61
N GLY A 209 14.34 9.94 20.86
CA GLY A 209 15.04 10.74 19.87
C GLY A 209 14.11 11.32 18.79
N PHE A 210 14.68 11.66 17.62
CA PHE A 210 13.91 12.11 16.47
C PHE A 210 13.05 10.96 15.93
N THR A 211 11.74 11.08 16.15
CA THR A 211 10.75 10.07 15.76
C THR A 211 9.98 10.53 14.53
N VAL A 212 9.83 9.63 13.56
CA VAL A 212 8.96 9.82 12.38
C VAL A 212 7.86 8.76 12.40
N ILE A 213 6.62 9.22 12.26
CA ILE A 213 5.45 8.35 12.16
C ILE A 213 4.82 8.56 10.80
N GLU A 214 4.61 7.49 10.06
CA GLU A 214 3.76 7.51 8.87
C GLU A 214 2.59 6.55 9.08
N TRP A 215 1.39 6.99 8.73
CA TRP A 215 0.27 6.07 8.54
C TRP A 215 -0.43 6.33 7.22
N GLY A 216 -1.08 5.30 6.68
CA GLY A 216 -1.84 5.36 5.43
C GLY A 216 -2.55 4.04 5.16
N GLY A 217 -3.07 3.88 3.95
CA GLY A 217 -3.65 2.60 3.56
C GLY A 217 -4.12 2.52 2.11
N VAL A 218 -4.67 1.36 1.79
CA VAL A 218 -5.21 1.03 0.48
C VAL A 218 -6.48 0.18 0.63
N ASN A 219 -7.51 0.57 -0.11
CA ASN A 219 -8.70 -0.24 -0.32
C ASN A 219 -8.51 -1.07 -1.60
N LEU A 220 -8.41 -2.40 -1.48
CA LEU A 220 -8.17 -3.25 -2.65
C LEU A 220 -9.37 -3.35 -3.60
N ASP A 221 -10.56 -2.98 -3.14
CA ASP A 221 -11.77 -2.91 -3.97
C ASP A 221 -11.83 -1.64 -4.82
N GLU A 222 -10.99 -0.64 -4.53
CA GLU A 222 -10.89 0.58 -5.31
C GLU A 222 -9.91 0.37 -6.47
N ASN A 223 -10.39 0.51 -7.70
CA ASN A 223 -9.58 0.48 -8.92
C ASN A 223 -9.47 1.88 -9.52
N THR A 224 -8.39 2.15 -10.23
CA THR A 224 -8.10 3.47 -10.81
C THR A 224 -9.02 3.87 -11.98
N GLU A 225 -9.78 2.94 -12.56
CA GLU A 225 -10.56 3.16 -13.79
C GLU A 225 -12.08 3.32 -13.58
N GLU A 226 -12.65 2.98 -12.42
CA GLU A 226 -14.12 2.99 -12.20
C GLU A 226 -14.67 4.31 -11.62
N ASP A 227 -13.82 5.32 -11.37
CA ASP A 227 -14.22 6.62 -10.80
C ASP A 227 -14.11 7.81 -11.79
N LEU A 228 -14.08 7.55 -13.11
CA LEU A 228 -14.23 8.54 -14.18
C LEU A 228 -15.57 8.37 -14.90
#